data_AF-A0A6A4Z8U5-F1
#
_entry.id   AF-A0A6A4Z8U5-F1
#
_cell.length_a   1.000
_cell.length_b   1.000
_cell.length_c   1.000
_cell.angle_alpha   90.00
_cell.angle_beta   90.00
_cell.angle_gamma   90.00
#
_symmetry.space_group_name_H-M   'P 1'
#
loop_
_entity.id
_entity.type
_entity.pdbx_description
1 polymer ?
#
loop_
_entity_poly.entity_id
_entity_poly.type
_entity_poly.pdbx_seq_one_letter_code
_entity_poly.pdbx_strand_id
1 'polypeptide(L)'
;MRSASPATSRTYARQLVLSELTDLTYAVTNLRTLSPWWFVKTNTMFCWIDFNTTFEVAHTVARQARCEAKYKANAAVYIESMLRQQVWADFVSAWGGSGSMWNVTYQEALDATPTGRRWLQQTTTARSITSVAQEVAYWRSFQVDRFQLQWQNHWQTGISE
;
A
#
# COMPACT_ATOMS: atom_id res chain seq x y z
N MET A 1 39.49 13.54 -12.47
CA MET A 1 38.81 12.34 -13.00
C MET A 1 37.35 12.41 -12.60
N ARG A 2 36.42 12.55 -13.54
CA ARG A 2 34.97 12.47 -13.27
C ARG A 2 34.57 11.01 -13.42
N SER A 3 34.20 10.37 -12.31
CA SER A 3 33.56 9.07 -12.31
C SER A 3 32.20 9.19 -13.01
N ALA A 4 32.07 8.58 -14.18
CA ALA A 4 30.78 8.40 -14.83
C ALA A 4 30.07 7.25 -14.12
N SER A 5 29.02 7.54 -13.34
CA SER A 5 28.07 6.50 -12.93
C SER A 5 27.47 5.88 -14.21
N PRO A 6 27.32 4.55 -14.29
CA PRO A 6 26.65 3.93 -15.42
C PRO A 6 25.23 4.50 -15.48
N ALA A 7 24.82 5.02 -16.64
CA ALA A 7 23.45 5.44 -16.84
C ALA A 7 22.56 4.18 -16.76
N THR A 8 21.90 3.98 -15.63
CA THR A 8 20.94 2.89 -15.44
C THR A 8 19.80 3.08 -16.44
N SER A 9 19.47 2.02 -17.19
CA SER A 9 18.39 2.08 -18.18
C SER A 9 17.06 2.39 -17.49
N ARG A 10 16.23 3.28 -18.06
CA ARG A 10 14.88 3.59 -17.53
C ARG A 10 13.95 2.37 -17.49
N THR A 11 14.25 1.33 -18.28
CA THR A 11 13.51 0.05 -18.24
C THR A 11 13.96 -0.83 -17.08
N TYR A 12 15.22 -0.75 -16.66
CA TYR A 12 15.79 -1.56 -15.58
C TYR A 12 15.10 -1.26 -14.24
N ALA A 13 14.95 0.02 -13.90
CA ALA A 13 14.26 0.42 -12.67
C ALA A 13 12.79 -0.03 -12.62
N ARG A 14 12.12 -0.02 -13.77
CA ARG A 14 10.73 -0.48 -13.90
C ARG A 14 10.63 -2.00 -13.80
N GLN A 15 11.51 -2.74 -14.46
CA GLN A 15 11.55 -4.18 -14.38
C GLN A 15 11.79 -4.65 -12.95
N LEU A 16 12.75 -4.03 -12.27
CA LEU A 16 13.09 -4.35 -10.90
C LEU A 16 11.89 -4.15 -9.96
N VAL A 17 11.27 -2.95 -9.95
CA VAL A 17 10.18 -2.62 -9.02
C VAL A 17 8.83 -3.28 -9.38
N LEU A 18 8.53 -3.46 -10.68
CA LEU A 18 7.22 -3.95 -11.12
C LEU A 18 7.16 -5.47 -11.28
N SER A 19 8.31 -6.15 -11.34
CA SER A 19 8.35 -7.59 -11.67
C SER A 19 9.24 -8.42 -10.74
N GLU A 20 10.36 -7.87 -10.24
CA GLU A 20 11.37 -8.66 -9.52
C GLU A 20 11.33 -8.44 -8.01
N LEU A 21 11.06 -7.22 -7.56
CA LEU A 21 11.00 -6.82 -6.15
C LEU A 21 9.56 -6.81 -5.62
N THR A 22 8.81 -7.85 -5.95
CA THR A 22 7.43 -8.01 -5.50
C THR A 22 7.29 -8.82 -4.22
N ASP A 23 8.40 -9.27 -3.64
CA ASP A 23 8.42 -10.02 -2.38
C ASP A 23 7.91 -9.16 -1.21
N LEU A 24 7.18 -9.81 -0.29
CA LEU A 24 6.55 -9.12 0.84
C LEU A 24 7.56 -8.58 1.84
N THR A 25 8.67 -9.27 2.10
CA THR A 25 9.70 -8.78 3.01
C THR A 25 10.34 -7.52 2.44
N TYR A 26 10.64 -7.50 1.14
CA TYR A 26 11.11 -6.30 0.47
C TYR A 26 10.09 -5.16 0.57
N ALA A 27 8.82 -5.44 0.26
CA ALA A 27 7.76 -4.43 0.26
C ALA A 27 7.52 -3.83 1.65
N VAL A 28 7.33 -4.66 2.68
CA VAL A 28 7.13 -4.21 4.06
C VAL A 28 8.30 -3.35 4.54
N THR A 29 9.54 -3.76 4.25
CA THR A 29 10.74 -3.01 4.62
C THR A 29 10.74 -1.62 3.99
N ASN A 30 10.47 -1.52 2.69
CA ASN A 30 10.51 -0.24 1.96
C ASN A 30 9.27 0.64 2.23
N LEU A 31 8.09 0.06 2.42
CA LEU A 31 6.90 0.80 2.82
C LEU A 31 7.08 1.46 4.19
N ARG A 32 7.90 0.87 5.07
CA ARG A 32 8.24 1.47 6.37
C ARG A 32 9.19 2.66 6.26
N THR A 33 9.90 2.84 5.16
CA THR A 33 10.76 4.02 4.93
C THR A 33 10.07 5.08 4.07
N LEU A 34 8.92 4.73 3.48
CA LEU A 34 8.15 5.62 2.62
C LEU A 34 7.49 6.74 3.43
N SER A 35 7.63 7.98 2.97
CA SER A 35 6.88 9.10 3.54
C SER A 35 5.37 8.90 3.32
N PRO A 36 4.51 9.19 4.33
CA PRO A 36 3.06 9.11 4.18
C PRO A 36 2.50 9.94 3.02
N TRP A 37 3.19 11.01 2.60
CA TRP A 37 2.85 11.79 1.40
C TRP A 37 2.74 10.97 0.12
N TRP A 38 3.41 9.82 0.04
CA TRP A 38 3.33 8.94 -1.12
C TRP A 38 2.15 7.96 -1.08
N PHE A 39 1.35 7.94 0.00
CA PHE A 39 0.20 7.04 0.13
C PHE A 39 -0.76 7.17 -1.05
N VAL A 40 -1.33 8.37 -1.27
CA VAL A 40 -2.26 8.61 -2.38
C VAL A 40 -1.58 8.59 -3.75
N LYS A 41 -0.25 8.66 -3.79
CA LYS A 41 0.55 8.68 -5.02
C LYS A 41 1.06 7.29 -5.41
N THR A 42 0.75 6.27 -4.61
CA THR A 42 1.01 4.89 -4.98
C THR A 42 0.05 4.52 -6.09
N ASN A 43 0.59 4.35 -7.29
CA ASN A 43 -0.18 4.14 -8.51
C ASN A 43 -0.69 2.70 -8.57
N THR A 44 -1.69 2.45 -7.75
CA THR A 44 -2.45 1.22 -7.70
C THR A 44 -3.93 1.57 -7.72
N MET A 45 -4.72 0.70 -8.32
CA MET A 45 -6.18 0.82 -8.24
C MET A 45 -6.62 -0.03 -7.06
N PHE A 46 -6.83 0.63 -5.92
CA PHE A 46 -7.32 -0.02 -4.71
C PHE A 46 -8.63 -0.77 -4.99
N CYS A 47 -8.72 -1.95 -4.40
CA CYS A 47 -9.86 -2.84 -4.50
C CYS A 47 -10.56 -2.95 -3.14
N TRP A 48 -9.78 -3.02 -2.05
CA TRP A 48 -10.31 -3.14 -0.69
C TRP A 48 -9.60 -2.23 0.31
N ILE A 49 -10.30 -1.89 1.39
CA ILE A 49 -9.68 -1.23 2.55
C ILE A 49 -8.84 -2.25 3.33
N ASP A 50 -9.40 -3.41 3.62
CA ASP A 50 -8.88 -4.41 4.55
C ASP A 50 -8.54 -5.75 3.86
N PHE A 51 -7.59 -6.51 4.42
CA PHE A 51 -7.21 -7.82 3.87
C PHE A 51 -8.35 -8.84 3.91
N ASN A 52 -9.31 -8.68 4.82
CA ASN A 52 -10.49 -9.53 4.91
C ASN A 52 -11.55 -9.21 3.82
N THR A 53 -11.26 -8.27 2.91
CA THR A 53 -12.15 -7.89 1.81
C THR A 53 -13.54 -7.43 2.26
N THR A 54 -13.65 -6.90 3.48
CA THR A 54 -14.92 -6.47 4.08
C THR A 54 -15.43 -5.20 3.42
N PHE A 55 -14.52 -4.27 3.09
CA PHE A 55 -14.87 -2.98 2.52
C PHE A 55 -14.30 -2.88 1.10
N GLU A 56 -15.19 -2.95 0.11
CA GLU A 56 -14.87 -2.80 -1.30
C GLU A 56 -14.82 -1.32 -1.70
N VAL A 57 -13.77 -0.92 -2.43
CA VAL A 57 -13.54 0.49 -2.83
C VAL A 57 -13.19 0.64 -4.32
N ALA A 58 -13.27 -0.43 -5.10
CA ALA A 58 -13.09 -0.32 -6.54
C ALA A 58 -14.12 0.63 -7.16
N HIS A 59 -13.66 1.48 -8.09
CA HIS A 59 -14.47 2.52 -8.72
C HIS A 59 -15.71 2.00 -9.48
N THR A 60 -15.75 0.73 -9.90
CA THR A 60 -16.92 0.14 -10.58
C THR A 60 -17.09 -1.32 -10.19
N VAL A 61 -18.32 -1.83 -10.29
CA VAL A 61 -18.65 -3.26 -10.08
C VAL A 61 -17.80 -4.16 -10.98
N ALA A 62 -17.61 -3.77 -12.25
CA ALA A 62 -16.76 -4.52 -13.18
C ALA A 62 -15.27 -4.51 -12.77
N ARG A 63 -14.78 -3.43 -12.16
CA ARG A 63 -13.43 -3.40 -11.55
C ARG A 63 -13.37 -4.31 -10.33
N GLN A 64 -14.37 -4.26 -9.46
CA GLN A 64 -14.43 -5.10 -8.26
C GLN A 64 -14.43 -6.60 -8.61
N ALA A 65 -15.25 -7.03 -9.56
CA ALA A 65 -15.25 -8.41 -10.05
C ALA A 65 -13.89 -8.85 -10.61
N ARG A 66 -13.16 -7.94 -11.27
CA ARG A 66 -11.79 -8.22 -11.72
C ARG A 66 -10.79 -8.27 -10.57
N CYS A 67 -10.97 -7.46 -9.54
CA CYS A 67 -10.16 -7.53 -8.32
C CYS A 67 -10.28 -8.91 -7.68
N GLU A 68 -11.50 -9.39 -7.47
CA GLU A 68 -11.77 -10.74 -6.94
C GLU A 68 -11.12 -11.83 -7.80
N ALA A 69 -11.25 -11.74 -9.12
CA ALA A 69 -10.75 -12.76 -10.03
C ALA A 69 -9.22 -12.79 -10.17
N LYS A 70 -8.51 -11.67 -9.96
CA LYS A 70 -7.09 -11.54 -10.37
C LYS A 70 -6.13 -10.98 -9.33
N TYR A 71 -6.61 -10.23 -8.35
CA TYR A 71 -5.74 -9.36 -7.54
C TYR A 71 -5.75 -9.64 -6.04
N LYS A 72 -6.54 -10.61 -5.53
CA LYS A 72 -6.63 -10.92 -4.09
C LYS A 72 -5.27 -11.23 -3.46
N ALA A 73 -4.41 -11.95 -4.17
CA ALA A 73 -3.08 -12.30 -3.65
C ALA A 73 -2.07 -11.13 -3.69
N ASN A 74 -2.42 -9.97 -4.26
CA ASN A 74 -1.54 -8.81 -4.38
C ASN A 74 -1.83 -7.77 -3.28
N ALA A 75 -0.94 -7.63 -2.31
CA ALA A 75 -1.02 -6.64 -1.24
C ALA A 75 -1.22 -5.21 -1.74
N ALA A 76 -0.67 -4.86 -2.91
CA ALA A 76 -0.75 -3.50 -3.45
C ALA A 76 -2.18 -3.01 -3.77
N VAL A 77 -3.20 -3.88 -3.78
CA VAL A 77 -4.60 -3.44 -3.98
C VAL A 77 -5.38 -3.25 -2.68
N TYR A 78 -4.73 -3.41 -1.53
CA TYR A 78 -5.29 -3.23 -0.20
C TYR A 78 -4.75 -1.96 0.44
N ILE A 79 -5.63 -1.08 0.93
CA ILE A 79 -5.20 0.13 1.65
C ILE A 79 -4.48 -0.24 2.96
N GLU A 80 -4.96 -1.28 3.65
CA GLU A 80 -4.38 -1.81 4.88
C GLU A 80 -2.89 -2.12 4.75
N SER A 81 -2.46 -2.71 3.62
CA SER A 81 -1.05 -3.06 3.43
C SER A 81 -0.13 -1.85 3.57
N MET A 82 -0.58 -0.68 3.13
CA MET A 82 0.19 0.56 3.20
C MET A 82 0.10 1.21 4.58
N LEU A 83 -1.11 1.34 5.12
CA LEU A 83 -1.36 2.07 6.37
C LEU A 83 -0.74 1.36 7.58
N ARG A 84 -0.76 0.03 7.61
CA ARG A 84 -0.08 -0.76 8.67
C ARG A 84 1.42 -0.50 8.74
N GLN A 85 2.02 0.03 7.68
CA GLN A 85 3.44 0.37 7.63
C GLN A 85 3.71 1.84 7.95
N GLN A 86 2.72 2.66 8.29
CA GLN A 86 2.92 4.09 8.57
C GLN A 86 2.96 4.39 10.07
N VAL A 87 3.69 5.44 10.45
CA VAL A 87 3.49 6.08 11.76
C VAL A 87 2.19 6.88 11.64
N TRP A 88 1.18 6.52 12.43
CA TRP A 88 -0.16 7.07 12.26
C TRP A 88 -0.23 8.60 12.40
N ALA A 89 0.51 9.16 13.36
CA ALA A 89 0.59 10.61 13.55
C ALA A 89 1.09 11.34 12.29
N ASP A 90 2.12 10.80 11.64
CA ASP A 90 2.69 11.37 10.41
C ASP A 90 1.71 11.26 9.24
N PHE A 91 0.97 10.15 9.17
CA PHE A 91 -0.08 9.98 8.15
C PHE A 91 -1.23 10.98 8.35
N VAL A 92 -1.71 11.15 9.57
CA VAL A 92 -2.78 12.11 9.88
C VAL A 92 -2.34 13.54 9.58
N SER A 93 -1.08 13.89 9.87
CA SER A 93 -0.50 15.19 9.52
C SER A 93 -0.50 15.45 8.00
N ALA A 94 -0.26 14.42 7.19
CA ALA A 94 -0.23 14.54 5.73
C ALA A 94 -1.62 14.50 5.07
N TRP A 95 -2.54 13.68 5.57
CA TRP A 95 -3.79 13.34 4.86
C TRP A 95 -5.06 13.36 5.70
N GLY A 96 -4.95 13.45 7.04
CA GLY A 96 -6.06 13.35 7.97
C GLY A 96 -6.62 14.71 8.41
N GLY A 97 -7.46 14.68 9.46
CA GLY A 97 -8.18 15.85 9.96
C GLY A 97 -9.59 15.97 9.37
N SER A 98 -10.45 16.75 10.04
CA SER A 98 -11.84 16.96 9.61
C SER A 98 -11.90 17.58 8.21
N GLY A 99 -12.71 17.00 7.31
CA GLY A 99 -12.85 17.47 5.93
C GLY A 99 -11.67 17.13 5.00
N SER A 100 -10.65 16.41 5.50
CA SER A 100 -9.53 15.95 4.67
C SER A 100 -9.93 14.82 3.72
N MET A 101 -9.10 14.57 2.71
CA MET A 101 -9.34 13.50 1.74
C MET A 101 -9.50 12.13 2.42
N TRP A 102 -8.64 11.78 3.37
CA TRP A 102 -8.78 10.52 4.11
C TRP A 102 -10.09 10.47 4.91
N ASN A 103 -10.41 11.58 5.59
CA ASN A 103 -11.56 11.66 6.47
C ASN A 103 -12.88 11.44 5.71
N VAL A 104 -13.11 12.25 4.67
CA VAL A 104 -14.38 12.21 3.91
C VAL A 104 -14.51 10.97 3.03
N THR A 105 -13.40 10.38 2.58
CA THR A 105 -13.45 9.24 1.66
C THR A 105 -13.61 7.92 2.39
N TYR A 106 -12.96 7.75 3.53
CA TYR A 106 -12.89 6.45 4.22
C TYR A 106 -13.19 6.53 5.71
N GLN A 107 -12.59 7.49 6.43
CA GLN A 107 -12.58 7.44 7.89
C GLN A 107 -13.98 7.55 8.49
N GLU A 108 -14.83 8.47 8.02
CA GLU A 108 -16.18 8.65 8.56
C GLU A 108 -17.03 7.39 8.42
N ALA A 109 -16.94 6.72 7.26
CA ALA A 109 -17.66 5.48 7.00
C ALA A 109 -17.14 4.32 7.87
N LEU A 110 -15.83 4.25 8.09
CA LEU A 110 -15.21 3.26 8.99
C LEU A 110 -15.62 3.51 10.44
N ASP A 111 -15.62 4.77 10.89
CA ASP A 111 -16.00 5.16 12.24
C ASP A 111 -17.48 4.89 12.53
N ALA A 112 -18.34 4.86 11.51
CA ALA A 112 -19.76 4.54 11.66
C ALA A 112 -20.04 3.09 12.06
N THR A 113 -19.10 2.15 11.84
CA THR A 113 -19.33 0.72 12.08
C THR A 113 -18.39 0.14 13.17
N PRO A 114 -18.85 -0.84 13.98
CA PRO A 114 -17.97 -1.52 14.94
C PRO A 114 -16.77 -2.21 14.26
N THR A 115 -16.98 -2.78 13.06
CA THR A 115 -15.94 -3.44 12.29
C THR A 115 -14.89 -2.45 11.79
N GLY A 116 -15.31 -1.30 11.24
CA GLY A 116 -14.40 -0.26 10.76
C GLY A 116 -13.57 0.36 11.88
N ARG A 117 -14.18 0.65 13.03
CA ARG A 117 -13.44 1.14 14.23
C ARG A 117 -12.39 0.15 14.72
N ARG A 118 -12.70 -1.15 14.71
CA ARG A 118 -11.74 -2.20 15.08
C ARG A 118 -10.58 -2.26 14.09
N TRP A 119 -10.89 -2.21 12.80
CA TRP A 119 -9.89 -2.19 11.74
C TRP A 119 -8.97 -0.97 11.86
N LEU A 120 -9.52 0.23 12.12
CA LEU A 120 -8.74 1.44 12.36
C LEU A 120 -7.79 1.25 13.56
N GLN A 121 -8.29 0.77 14.70
CA GLN A 121 -7.45 0.54 15.88
C GLN A 121 -6.29 -0.43 15.59
N GLN A 122 -6.57 -1.55 14.92
CA GLN A 122 -5.56 -2.56 14.58
C GLN A 122 -4.55 -2.07 13.55
N THR A 123 -5.01 -1.35 12.52
CA THR A 123 -4.17 -0.88 11.42
C THR A 123 -3.25 0.25 11.85
N THR A 124 -3.78 1.22 12.59
CA THR A 124 -3.04 2.43 12.98
C THR A 124 -1.95 2.18 14.03
N THR A 125 -2.02 1.06 14.74
CA THR A 125 -1.03 0.64 15.74
C THR A 125 -0.08 -0.43 15.24
N ALA A 126 -0.35 -1.06 14.09
CA ALA A 126 0.40 -2.21 13.58
C ALA A 126 1.92 -1.95 13.50
N ARG A 127 2.34 -0.80 12.94
CA ARG A 127 3.76 -0.49 12.75
C ARG A 127 4.57 -0.54 14.05
N SER A 128 4.02 -0.05 15.15
CA SER A 128 4.76 0.07 16.42
C SER A 128 4.87 -1.24 17.18
N ILE A 129 4.01 -2.21 16.89
CA ILE A 129 3.91 -3.47 17.64
C ILE A 129 4.37 -4.69 16.84
N THR A 130 4.71 -4.53 15.56
CA THR A 130 5.07 -5.64 14.68
C THR A 130 6.46 -5.48 14.08
N SER A 131 7.21 -6.58 14.05
CA SER A 131 8.40 -6.71 13.20
C SER A 131 8.01 -6.90 11.73
N VAL A 132 8.98 -6.72 10.82
CA VAL A 132 8.78 -7.01 9.38
C VAL A 132 8.31 -8.45 9.17
N ALA A 133 8.92 -9.41 9.87
CA ALA A 133 8.56 -10.83 9.75
C ALA A 133 7.12 -11.11 10.22
N GLN A 134 6.67 -10.45 11.30
CA GLN A 134 5.31 -10.58 11.80
C GLN A 134 4.29 -9.98 10.82
N GLU A 135 4.57 -8.84 10.19
CA GLU A 135 3.70 -8.27 9.15
C GLU A 135 3.61 -9.18 7.93
N VAL A 136 4.72 -9.72 7.45
CA VAL A 136 4.71 -10.66 6.32
C VAL A 136 3.89 -11.91 6.65
N ALA A 137 4.03 -12.45 7.86
CA ALA A 137 3.21 -13.58 8.32
C ALA A 137 1.73 -13.22 8.41
N TYR A 138 1.41 -12.01 8.89
CA TYR A 138 0.05 -11.49 8.93
C TYR A 138 -0.55 -11.42 7.52
N TRP A 139 0.15 -10.84 6.54
CA TRP A 139 -0.36 -10.72 5.16
C TRP A 139 -0.58 -12.10 4.54
N ARG A 140 0.38 -13.03 4.72
CA ARG A 140 0.26 -14.42 4.24
C ARG A 140 -0.90 -15.18 4.86
N SER A 141 -1.32 -14.84 6.08
CA SER A 141 -2.51 -15.45 6.69
C SER A 141 -3.81 -15.16 5.93
N PHE A 142 -3.84 -14.10 5.12
CA PHE A 142 -4.93 -13.75 4.19
C PHE A 142 -4.68 -14.23 2.75
N GLN A 143 -3.73 -15.15 2.55
CA GLN A 143 -3.35 -15.65 1.21
C GLN A 143 -2.81 -14.55 0.29
N VAL A 144 -2.29 -13.47 0.86
CA VAL A 144 -1.56 -12.41 0.15
C VAL A 144 -0.10 -12.79 0.06
N ASP A 145 0.45 -12.86 -1.15
CA ASP A 145 1.78 -13.44 -1.40
C ASP A 145 2.78 -12.48 -2.07
N ARG A 146 2.31 -11.38 -2.63
CA ARG A 146 3.15 -10.41 -3.33
C ARG A 146 2.67 -8.99 -3.13
N PHE A 147 3.56 -8.02 -3.34
CA PHE A 147 3.24 -6.60 -3.45
C PHE A 147 3.74 -6.12 -4.81
N GLN A 148 2.81 -5.94 -5.75
CA GLN A 148 3.15 -5.58 -7.12
C GLN A 148 2.38 -4.34 -7.56
N LEU A 149 3.10 -3.25 -7.81
CA LEU A 149 2.52 -2.01 -8.32
C LEU A 149 2.18 -2.12 -9.81
N GLN A 150 1.25 -1.28 -10.26
CA GLN A 150 0.90 -1.21 -11.68
C GLN A 150 1.85 -0.27 -12.42
N TRP A 151 2.03 -0.54 -13.71
CA TRP A 151 2.75 0.36 -14.60
C TRP A 151 1.98 1.67 -14.78
N GLN A 152 2.70 2.79 -14.86
CA GLN A 152 2.14 4.13 -14.97
C GLN A 152 3.12 5.11 -15.63
N ASN A 153 2.58 6.20 -16.19
CA ASN A 153 3.33 7.23 -16.92
C ASN A 153 3.45 8.57 -16.19
N HIS A 154 2.81 8.71 -15.05
CA HIS A 154 2.75 9.94 -14.27
C HIS A 154 4.06 10.25 -13.53
N TRP A 155 4.77 9.22 -13.03
CA TRP A 155 6.05 9.32 -12.33
C TRP A 155 7.08 8.35 -12.92
N GLN A 156 8.38 8.66 -12.80
CA GLN A 156 9.44 7.72 -13.18
C GLN A 156 10.05 7.09 -11.93
N THR A 157 10.15 5.76 -11.92
CA THR A 157 10.86 5.02 -10.88
C THR A 157 12.37 5.22 -11.08
N GLY A 158 13.05 5.73 -10.06
CA GLY A 158 14.50 5.80 -9.99
C GLY A 158 15.08 4.70 -9.10
N ILE A 159 16.34 4.35 -9.31
CA ILE A 159 17.14 3.51 -8.41
C ILE A 159 18.35 4.34 -7.97
N SER A 160 18.69 4.27 -6.68
CA SER A 160 19.99 4.69 -6.16
C SER A 160 20.72 3.45 -5.67
N GLU A 161 21.98 3.29 -6.10
CA GLU A 161 22.93 2.26 -5.64
C GLU A 161 24.04 2.91 -4.82
#